data_AF-A0A7C3XUJ3-F1
#
_entry.id   AF-A0A7C3XUJ3-F1
#
_cell.length_a   1.000
_cell.length_b   1.000
_cell.length_c   1.000
_cell.angle_alpha   90.00
_cell.angle_beta   90.00
_cell.angle_gamma   90.00
#
_symmetry.space_group_name_H-M   'P 1'
#
loop_
_entity.id
_entity.type
_entity.pdbx_description
1 polymer ?
#
loop_
_entity_poly.entity_id
_entity_poly.type
_entity_poly.pdbx_seq_one_letter_code
_entity_poly.pdbx_strand_id
1 'polypeptide(L)'
;MIISALIIATFTLSLVLSIHQISINNKGVSHQPVEELVLGVTSDLDRCLTRALSLATNKYDETGDIYSALNVGNNFIVKWVNSTITAYSNIGLKMMMKETPEGKTDIYWGIDWGYLGGASTVSLVFSTDINSYGFKGWVGRSGKTVFLDVLDNSSNSIMFQVYEGKSSEVFKPVDNLMPEYVQIKLKKGGWVDASVTELKYIGEGTYNASFTPAFDFSKEILNITVKTPDDKIVVGAYILNRSYYVDIGEWRTLYLSQDPGTGPVIVPYKIVKEGHVTKYQNEPHPVFGAVSPSTPFNITLAQLVNVTIFLGVDPNKNVRTVWVELNITYNGMNYTIGKVSHSYEGDGAYKFILNTSNVINWPTGYIDNGRLVVPYNSTILLTVAVEYSNPPYGSVKVYFGPDKPTGIDLF
;
A
#
# COMPACT_ATOMS: atom_id res chain seq x y z
N MET A 1 43.29 2.54 -64.70
CA MET A 1 41.87 2.62 -64.30
C MET A 1 41.47 1.53 -63.31
N ILE A 2 41.40 0.24 -63.71
CA ILE A 2 40.89 -0.84 -62.84
C ILE A 2 41.61 -0.91 -61.47
N ILE A 3 42.94 -0.91 -61.46
CA ILE A 3 43.75 -0.93 -60.22
C ILE A 3 43.44 0.27 -59.31
N SER A 4 43.34 1.47 -59.88
CA SER A 4 43.01 2.70 -59.16
C SER A 4 41.61 2.65 -58.53
N ALA A 5 40.62 2.12 -59.26
CA ALA A 5 39.26 1.95 -58.74
C ALA A 5 39.21 0.92 -57.60
N LEU A 6 39.98 -0.18 -57.71
CA LEU A 6 40.07 -1.20 -56.67
C LEU A 6 40.71 -0.65 -55.37
N ILE A 7 41.76 0.16 -55.49
CA ILE A 7 42.42 0.85 -54.37
C ILE A 7 41.44 1.82 -53.70
N ILE A 8 40.72 2.64 -54.47
CA ILE A 8 39.73 3.59 -53.92
C ILE A 8 38.62 2.84 -53.17
N ALA A 9 38.09 1.74 -53.73
CA ALA A 9 37.05 0.93 -53.11
C ALA A 9 37.51 0.25 -51.81
N THR A 10 38.74 -0.26 -51.76
CA THR A 10 39.30 -0.86 -50.53
C THR A 10 39.57 0.18 -49.44
N PHE A 11 40.05 1.38 -49.80
CA PHE A 11 40.23 2.47 -48.84
C PHE A 11 38.89 3.00 -48.29
N THR A 12 37.87 3.21 -49.13
CA THR A 12 36.55 3.66 -48.63
C THR A 12 35.88 2.60 -47.76
N LEU A 13 35.95 1.31 -48.13
CA LEU A 13 35.39 0.23 -47.31
C LEU A 13 36.11 0.11 -45.96
N SER A 14 37.44 0.19 -45.94
CA SER A 14 38.25 0.19 -44.72
C SER A 14 37.96 1.39 -43.81
N LEU A 15 37.77 2.58 -44.40
CA LEU A 15 37.39 3.79 -43.67
C LEU A 15 35.98 3.66 -43.06
N VAL A 16 35.00 3.17 -43.83
CA VAL A 16 33.62 2.96 -43.36
C VAL A 16 33.59 1.94 -42.22
N LEU A 17 34.31 0.81 -42.35
CA LEU A 17 34.45 -0.18 -41.28
C LEU A 17 35.11 0.42 -40.04
N SER A 18 36.17 1.22 -40.20
CA SER A 18 36.85 1.87 -39.08
C SER A 18 35.93 2.86 -38.35
N ILE A 19 35.20 3.69 -39.09
CA ILE A 19 34.20 4.63 -38.54
C ILE A 19 33.07 3.87 -37.83
N HIS A 20 32.62 2.74 -38.39
CA HIS A 20 31.61 1.90 -37.78
C HIS A 20 32.10 1.26 -36.48
N GLN A 21 33.33 0.73 -36.46
CA GLN A 21 33.95 0.15 -35.26
C GLN A 21 34.15 1.20 -34.16
N ILE A 22 34.60 2.40 -34.52
CA ILE A 22 34.73 3.54 -33.58
C ILE A 22 33.36 3.98 -33.07
N SER A 23 32.32 3.99 -33.91
CA SER A 23 30.94 4.30 -33.51
C SER A 23 30.37 3.27 -32.52
N ILE A 24 30.62 1.97 -32.75
CA ILE A 24 30.23 0.89 -31.84
C ILE A 24 31.00 0.99 -30.51
N ASN A 25 32.32 1.19 -30.56
CA ASN A 25 33.15 1.33 -29.36
C ASN A 25 32.75 2.58 -28.54
N ASN A 26 32.52 3.72 -29.19
CA ASN A 26 32.06 4.94 -28.52
C ASN A 26 30.68 4.75 -27.87
N LYS A 27 29.77 3.98 -28.50
CA LYS A 27 28.51 3.60 -27.87
C LYS A 27 28.76 2.77 -26.61
N GLY A 28 29.58 1.72 -26.68
CA GLY A 28 29.94 0.90 -25.51
C GLY A 28 30.52 1.73 -24.37
N VAL A 29 31.49 2.60 -24.66
CA VAL A 29 32.11 3.52 -23.68
C VAL A 29 31.14 4.56 -23.11
N SER A 30 30.10 4.95 -23.86
CA SER A 30 29.03 5.83 -23.34
C SER A 30 27.96 5.10 -22.53
N HIS A 31 27.71 3.83 -22.81
CA HIS A 31 26.64 3.06 -22.16
C HIS A 31 27.03 2.55 -20.78
N GLN A 32 28.25 2.03 -20.61
CA GLN A 32 28.68 1.45 -19.32
C GLN A 32 28.64 2.46 -18.15
N PRO A 33 29.15 3.72 -18.28
CA PRO A 33 29.06 4.71 -17.20
C PRO A 33 27.62 5.14 -16.88
N VAL A 34 26.72 5.10 -17.85
CA VAL A 34 25.29 5.38 -17.66
C VAL A 34 24.63 4.25 -16.89
N GLU A 35 24.90 3.00 -17.26
CA GLU A 35 24.38 1.82 -16.58
C GLU A 35 24.84 1.76 -15.12
N GLU A 36 26.15 1.91 -14.87
CA GLU A 36 26.73 1.95 -13.52
C GLU A 36 26.11 3.07 -12.66
N LEU A 37 25.91 4.26 -13.23
CA LEU A 37 25.26 5.38 -12.54
C LEU A 37 23.78 5.10 -12.22
N VAL A 38 23.01 4.59 -13.19
CA VAL A 38 21.58 4.32 -13.02
C VAL A 38 21.34 3.21 -12.01
N LEU A 39 22.15 2.15 -12.05
CA LEU A 39 22.13 1.07 -11.06
C LEU A 39 22.58 1.58 -9.68
N GLY A 40 23.60 2.44 -9.62
CA GLY A 40 24.04 3.09 -8.39
C GLY A 40 22.96 3.94 -7.73
N VAL A 41 22.29 4.80 -8.50
CA VAL A 41 21.16 5.63 -8.02
C VAL A 41 19.97 4.76 -7.59
N THR A 42 19.67 3.69 -8.31
CA THR A 42 18.59 2.76 -7.94
C THR A 42 18.94 1.97 -6.67
N SER A 43 20.19 1.53 -6.50
CA SER A 43 20.65 0.87 -5.28
C SER A 43 20.69 1.80 -4.06
N ASP A 44 20.97 3.09 -4.28
CA ASP A 44 20.94 4.08 -3.19
C ASP A 44 19.49 4.46 -2.81
N LEU A 45 18.54 4.38 -3.75
CA LEU A 45 17.12 4.51 -3.43
C LEU A 45 16.65 3.44 -2.43
N ASP A 46 17.06 2.17 -2.58
CA ASP A 46 16.71 1.11 -1.62
C ASP A 46 17.09 1.51 -0.19
N ARG A 47 18.30 2.05 -0.01
CA ARG A 47 18.81 2.54 1.28
C ARG A 47 18.04 3.77 1.76
N CYS A 48 17.73 4.69 0.85
CA CYS A 48 16.93 5.87 1.14
C CYS A 48 15.54 5.50 1.67
N LEU A 49 14.83 4.62 0.98
CA LEU A 49 13.48 4.16 1.35
C LEU A 49 13.50 3.39 2.67
N THR A 50 14.46 2.48 2.84
CA THR A 50 14.66 1.74 4.10
C THR A 50 14.86 2.70 5.27
N ARG A 51 15.72 3.73 5.11
CA ARG A 51 15.94 4.75 6.15
C ARG A 51 14.73 5.67 6.36
N ALA A 52 14.02 6.04 5.30
CA ALA A 52 12.81 6.85 5.39
C ALA A 52 11.70 6.11 6.15
N LEU A 53 11.51 4.81 5.88
CA LEU A 53 10.54 3.96 6.58
C LEU A 53 10.93 3.74 8.04
N SER A 54 12.21 3.52 8.33
CA SER A 54 12.75 3.51 9.69
C SER A 54 12.36 4.79 10.44
N LEU A 55 12.65 5.97 9.88
CA LEU A 55 12.33 7.26 10.53
C LEU A 55 10.81 7.49 10.69
N ALA A 56 10.00 7.16 9.68
CA ALA A 56 8.55 7.33 9.75
C ALA A 56 7.90 6.39 10.78
N THR A 57 8.26 5.11 10.79
CA THR A 57 7.67 4.11 11.70
C THR A 57 8.07 4.33 13.15
N ASN A 58 9.32 4.73 13.43
CA ASN A 58 9.70 5.18 14.78
C ASN A 58 8.89 6.42 15.20
N LYS A 59 8.61 7.35 14.27
CA LYS A 59 7.81 8.53 14.60
C LYS A 59 6.34 8.18 14.91
N TYR A 60 5.77 7.22 14.18
CA TYR A 60 4.42 6.72 14.46
C TYR A 60 4.35 5.97 15.80
N ASP A 61 5.35 5.15 16.13
CA ASP A 61 5.47 4.49 17.45
C ASP A 61 5.53 5.48 18.62
N GLU A 62 6.24 6.61 18.43
CA GLU A 62 6.35 7.69 19.42
C GLU A 62 5.05 8.47 19.64
N THR A 63 4.28 8.77 18.58
CA THR A 63 3.20 9.78 18.65
C THR A 63 1.81 9.28 18.29
N GLY A 64 1.68 8.10 17.65
CA GLY A 64 0.43 7.63 17.05
C GLY A 64 -0.11 8.51 15.91
N ASP A 65 0.64 9.54 15.48
CA ASP A 65 0.22 10.46 14.43
C ASP A 65 0.88 10.11 13.09
N ILE A 66 0.06 9.53 12.21
CA ILE A 66 0.46 9.17 10.86
C ILE A 66 0.93 10.38 10.04
N TYR A 67 0.35 11.57 10.22
CA TYR A 67 0.72 12.74 9.41
C TYR A 67 2.12 13.24 9.77
N SER A 68 2.45 13.33 11.06
CA SER A 68 3.82 13.59 11.52
C SER A 68 4.82 12.53 11.03
N ALA A 69 4.44 11.25 11.09
CA ALA A 69 5.28 10.14 10.63
C ALA A 69 5.60 10.22 9.13
N LEU A 70 4.59 10.37 8.27
CA LEU A 70 4.77 10.47 6.83
C LEU A 70 5.53 11.74 6.44
N ASN A 71 5.32 12.86 7.16
CA ASN A 71 6.08 14.09 6.95
C ASN A 71 7.58 13.88 7.22
N VAL A 72 7.95 13.18 8.30
CA VAL A 72 9.36 12.85 8.59
C VAL A 72 9.98 12.00 7.47
N GLY A 73 9.28 10.96 7.02
CA GLY A 73 9.73 10.11 5.91
C GLY A 73 9.88 10.88 4.60
N ASN A 74 8.88 11.67 4.21
CA ASN A 74 8.90 12.49 3.00
C ASN A 74 10.04 13.52 3.02
N ASN A 75 10.29 14.18 4.15
CA ASN A 75 11.41 15.12 4.30
C ASN A 75 12.78 14.44 4.12
N PHE A 76 12.92 13.16 4.49
CA PHE A 76 14.14 12.40 4.22
C PHE A 76 14.30 12.09 2.72
N ILE A 77 13.25 11.59 2.07
CA ILE A 77 13.26 11.28 0.63
C ILE A 77 13.58 12.53 -0.21
N VAL A 78 12.97 13.68 0.10
CA VAL A 78 13.24 14.94 -0.62
C VAL A 78 14.69 15.41 -0.45
N LYS A 79 15.29 15.23 0.74
CA LYS A 79 16.72 15.52 0.97
C LYS A 79 17.64 14.60 0.17
N TRP A 80 17.28 13.33 0.02
CA TRP A 80 18.00 12.37 -0.82
C TRP A 80 17.94 12.76 -2.31
N VAL A 81 16.76 13.05 -2.85
CA VAL A 81 16.60 13.49 -4.25
C VAL A 81 17.44 14.74 -4.53
N ASN A 82 17.36 15.77 -3.68
CA ASN A 82 18.10 17.00 -3.85
C ASN A 82 19.62 16.79 -3.76
N SER A 83 20.08 15.95 -2.82
CA SER A 83 21.49 15.58 -2.70
C SER A 83 22.00 14.85 -3.95
N THR A 84 21.21 13.90 -4.48
CA THR A 84 21.56 13.11 -5.67
C THR A 84 21.64 13.98 -6.93
N ILE A 85 20.65 14.85 -7.17
CA ILE A 85 20.70 15.84 -8.27
C ILE A 85 21.93 16.75 -8.14
N THR A 86 22.26 17.20 -6.93
CA THR A 86 23.41 18.08 -6.67
C THR A 86 24.74 17.37 -6.96
N ALA A 87 24.91 16.14 -6.47
CA ALA A 87 26.12 15.34 -6.64
C ALA A 87 26.44 15.03 -8.13
N TYR A 88 25.41 14.85 -8.94
CA TYR A 88 25.52 14.54 -10.38
C TYR A 88 25.11 15.70 -11.29
N SER A 89 25.20 16.93 -10.79
CA SER A 89 24.87 18.15 -11.54
C SER A 89 25.79 18.39 -12.74
N ASN A 90 27.06 17.98 -12.64
CA ASN A 90 28.08 18.09 -13.70
C ASN A 90 27.76 17.29 -14.98
N ILE A 91 27.05 16.16 -14.84
CA ILE A 91 26.57 15.32 -15.96
C ILE A 91 25.12 15.65 -16.35
N GLY A 92 24.51 16.64 -15.70
CA GLY A 92 23.15 17.05 -15.95
C GLY A 92 22.13 15.97 -15.62
N LEU A 93 22.34 15.26 -14.50
CA LEU A 93 21.33 14.35 -13.95
C LEU A 93 20.06 15.15 -13.62
N LYS A 94 18.91 14.63 -14.07
CA LYS A 94 17.59 15.05 -13.61
C LYS A 94 16.91 13.86 -12.94
N MET A 95 16.24 14.12 -11.83
CA MET A 95 15.38 13.18 -11.16
C MET A 95 14.02 13.84 -10.97
N MET A 96 12.96 13.17 -11.45
CA MET A 96 11.59 13.69 -11.43
C MET A 96 10.69 12.68 -10.74
N MET A 97 9.97 13.16 -9.73
CA MET A 97 8.82 12.49 -9.12
C MET A 97 7.57 13.23 -9.60
N LYS A 98 6.49 12.53 -9.93
CA LYS A 98 5.21 13.14 -10.26
C LYS A 98 4.61 13.79 -9.02
N GLU A 99 4.33 15.07 -9.15
CA GLU A 99 3.50 15.83 -8.22
C GLU A 99 2.14 16.05 -8.91
N THR A 100 1.05 15.66 -8.25
CA THR A 100 -0.30 16.11 -8.63
C THR A 100 -0.70 17.31 -7.76
N PRO A 101 -1.78 18.04 -8.10
CA PRO A 101 -2.31 19.09 -7.24
C PRO A 101 -2.69 18.64 -5.82
N GLU A 102 -2.78 17.33 -5.57
CA GLU A 102 -3.09 16.73 -4.26
C GLU A 102 -1.85 16.29 -3.47
N GLY A 103 -0.65 16.27 -4.08
CA GLY A 103 0.60 15.89 -3.43
C GLY A 103 1.55 15.06 -4.31
N LYS A 104 2.61 14.51 -3.70
CA LYS A 104 3.57 13.62 -4.39
C LYS A 104 2.98 12.22 -4.54
N THR A 105 2.33 11.93 -5.67
CA THR A 105 1.66 10.64 -5.90
C THR A 105 2.59 9.47 -6.14
N ASP A 106 3.87 9.75 -6.43
CA ASP A 106 4.88 8.73 -6.70
C ASP A 106 5.46 8.06 -5.44
N ILE A 107 5.21 8.62 -4.24
CA ILE A 107 5.55 7.99 -2.95
C ILE A 107 4.28 7.36 -2.36
N TYR A 108 4.26 6.04 -2.24
CA TYR A 108 3.24 5.32 -1.49
C TYR A 108 3.76 4.97 -0.09
N TRP A 109 2.96 5.27 0.92
CA TRP A 109 3.18 4.89 2.31
C TRP A 109 2.05 3.98 2.79
N GLY A 110 2.39 2.99 3.62
CA GLY A 110 1.43 2.20 4.37
C GLY A 110 2.01 1.86 5.73
N ILE A 111 1.63 2.59 6.77
CA ILE A 111 1.86 2.23 8.17
C ILE A 111 0.48 1.86 8.69
N ASP A 112 0.18 0.57 8.69
CA ASP A 112 -1.15 -0.01 8.91
C ASP A 112 -0.99 -1.07 9.99
N TRP A 113 -1.19 -0.69 11.25
CA TRP A 113 -0.97 -1.53 12.43
C TRP A 113 -2.33 -1.93 13.00
N GLY A 114 -2.79 -3.14 12.69
CA GLY A 114 -4.17 -3.58 12.90
C GLY A 114 -4.32 -4.73 13.89
N TYR A 115 -5.47 -5.41 13.84
CA TYR A 115 -5.75 -6.57 14.68
C TYR A 115 -5.03 -7.83 14.19
N LEU A 116 -4.32 -8.51 15.08
CA LEU A 116 -3.48 -9.70 14.83
C LEU A 116 -2.42 -9.53 13.73
N GLY A 117 -2.19 -8.33 13.21
CA GLY A 117 -1.11 -8.11 12.28
C GLY A 117 -1.00 -6.66 11.84
N GLY A 118 0.10 -6.34 11.17
CA GLY A 118 0.36 -5.02 10.66
C GLY A 118 1.46 -5.00 9.61
N ALA A 119 1.48 -3.91 8.84
CA ALA A 119 2.42 -3.67 7.77
C ALA A 119 3.03 -2.28 7.90
N SER A 120 4.35 -2.20 7.71
CA SER A 120 5.10 -0.97 7.56
C SER A 120 5.75 -0.98 6.17
N THR A 121 5.29 -0.12 5.28
CA THR A 121 5.64 -0.10 3.86
C THR A 121 5.93 1.32 3.36
N VAL A 122 6.95 1.42 2.52
CA VAL A 122 7.14 2.56 1.61
C VAL A 122 7.49 2.06 0.21
N SER A 123 7.04 2.75 -0.83
CA SER A 123 7.59 2.60 -2.18
C SER A 123 7.66 3.94 -2.91
N LEU A 124 8.64 4.06 -3.81
CA LEU A 124 8.81 5.22 -4.69
C LEU A 124 8.94 4.74 -6.14
N VAL A 125 8.26 5.45 -7.05
CA VAL A 125 8.60 5.49 -8.47
C VAL A 125 9.30 6.82 -8.76
N PHE A 126 10.37 6.80 -9.54
CA PHE A 126 11.01 8.03 -10.02
C PHE A 126 11.41 7.88 -11.48
N SER A 127 11.54 8.99 -12.18
CA SER A 127 12.12 9.02 -13.52
C SER A 127 13.42 9.81 -13.57
N THR A 128 14.33 9.41 -14.45
CA THR A 128 15.66 10.02 -14.56
C THR A 128 16.12 10.18 -16.01
N ASP A 129 16.70 11.36 -16.27
CA ASP A 129 17.43 11.71 -17.48
C ASP A 129 18.89 12.05 -17.11
N ILE A 130 19.85 11.77 -17.99
CA ILE A 130 21.25 12.18 -17.84
C ILE A 130 21.70 12.88 -19.13
N ASN A 131 21.70 14.21 -19.10
CA ASN A 131 21.85 15.01 -20.32
C ASN A 131 23.19 14.76 -21.04
N SER A 132 24.30 14.61 -20.30
CA SER A 132 25.65 14.48 -20.89
C SER A 132 25.83 13.24 -21.77
N TYR A 133 25.03 12.19 -21.53
CA TYR A 133 25.05 10.94 -22.30
C TYR A 133 23.84 10.79 -23.24
N GLY A 134 22.96 11.80 -23.31
CA GLY A 134 21.73 11.75 -24.10
C GLY A 134 20.68 10.75 -23.59
N PHE A 135 20.88 10.17 -22.41
CA PHE A 135 20.02 9.14 -21.82
C PHE A 135 18.79 9.78 -21.18
N LYS A 136 17.59 9.24 -21.45
CA LYS A 136 16.31 9.81 -21.02
C LYS A 136 15.26 8.76 -20.73
N GLY A 137 14.32 9.11 -19.85
CA GLY A 137 13.09 8.34 -19.62
C GLY A 137 13.30 7.02 -18.88
N TRP A 138 14.42 6.85 -18.15
CA TRP A 138 14.55 5.72 -17.23
C TRP A 138 13.54 5.87 -16.10
N VAL A 139 12.91 4.77 -15.70
CA VAL A 139 11.99 4.73 -14.56
C VAL A 139 12.53 3.73 -13.55
N GLY A 140 12.95 4.23 -12.39
CA GLY A 140 13.29 3.40 -11.24
C GLY A 140 12.07 3.20 -10.35
N ARG A 141 11.91 1.99 -9.82
CA ARG A 141 10.91 1.64 -8.81
C ARG A 141 11.57 0.84 -7.71
N SER A 142 11.33 1.21 -6.47
CA SER A 142 11.74 0.44 -5.30
C SER A 142 10.70 0.57 -4.19
N GLY A 143 10.73 -0.35 -3.23
CA GLY A 143 9.95 -0.31 -2.01
C GLY A 143 10.50 -1.28 -0.98
N LYS A 144 10.24 -0.99 0.29
CA LYS A 144 10.59 -1.81 1.46
C LYS A 144 9.33 -2.02 2.28
N THR A 145 9.11 -3.26 2.71
CA THR A 145 7.97 -3.66 3.54
C THR A 145 8.46 -4.54 4.69
N VAL A 146 7.88 -4.35 5.87
CA VAL A 146 7.98 -5.24 7.03
C VAL A 146 6.56 -5.61 7.45
N PHE A 147 6.32 -6.90 7.68
CA PHE A 147 5.07 -7.45 8.19
C PHE A 147 5.28 -8.03 9.59
N LEU A 148 4.24 -7.94 10.42
CA LEU A 148 4.07 -8.64 11.69
C LEU A 148 2.72 -9.33 11.66
N ASP A 149 2.69 -10.63 11.93
CA ASP A 149 1.45 -11.41 12.10
C ASP A 149 1.46 -12.09 13.47
N VAL A 150 0.36 -12.00 14.21
CA VAL A 150 0.16 -12.69 15.49
C VAL A 150 -0.54 -14.02 15.20
N LEU A 151 0.17 -15.12 15.47
CA LEU A 151 -0.27 -16.48 15.17
C LEU A 151 -1.10 -17.09 16.30
N ASP A 152 -0.70 -16.85 17.55
CA ASP A 152 -1.37 -17.36 18.76
C ASP A 152 -1.09 -16.44 19.96
N ASN A 153 -1.93 -16.49 20.98
CA ASN A 153 -1.81 -15.65 22.17
C ASN A 153 -2.44 -16.29 23.41
N SER A 154 -1.78 -16.08 24.55
CA SER A 154 -2.23 -16.49 25.88
C SER A 154 -2.10 -15.32 26.86
N SER A 155 -2.48 -15.53 28.13
CA SER A 155 -2.48 -14.46 29.13
C SER A 155 -1.08 -13.97 29.49
N ASN A 156 -0.02 -14.70 29.14
CA ASN A 156 1.37 -14.29 29.41
C ASN A 156 2.34 -14.68 28.28
N SER A 157 1.84 -15.10 27.12
CA SER A 157 2.66 -15.40 25.95
C SER A 157 2.00 -14.93 24.65
N ILE A 158 2.83 -14.59 23.66
CA ILE A 158 2.37 -14.24 22.31
C ILE A 158 3.29 -14.92 21.29
N MET A 159 2.70 -15.69 20.38
CA MET A 159 3.38 -16.24 19.23
C MET A 159 3.11 -15.36 18.01
N PHE A 160 4.16 -14.84 17.40
CA PHE A 160 4.09 -13.92 16.27
C PHE A 160 5.19 -14.21 15.25
N GLN A 161 5.01 -13.71 14.04
CA GLN A 161 5.86 -13.94 12.90
C GLN A 161 6.23 -12.61 12.24
N VAL A 162 7.49 -12.47 11.82
CA VAL A 162 8.02 -11.22 11.26
C VAL A 162 8.75 -11.50 9.96
N TYR A 163 8.33 -10.81 8.91
CA TYR A 163 8.90 -10.90 7.57
C TYR A 163 9.28 -9.51 7.07
N GLU A 164 10.35 -9.43 6.28
CA GLU A 164 10.69 -8.22 5.55
C GLU A 164 11.07 -8.50 4.10
N GLY A 165 10.87 -7.52 3.23
CA GLY A 165 11.09 -7.69 1.81
C GLY A 165 11.11 -6.37 1.06
N LYS A 166 11.47 -6.47 -0.23
CA LYS A 166 11.33 -5.38 -1.19
C LYS A 166 10.22 -5.72 -2.19
N SER A 167 9.67 -4.71 -2.85
CA SER A 167 8.55 -4.87 -3.80
C SER A 167 8.82 -5.77 -5.03
N SER A 168 10.02 -6.32 -5.16
CA SER A 168 10.44 -7.25 -6.24
C SER A 168 11.19 -8.49 -5.73
N GLU A 169 11.30 -8.68 -4.42
CA GLU A 169 12.03 -9.80 -3.79
C GLU A 169 11.07 -10.68 -2.98
N VAL A 170 11.41 -11.96 -2.82
CA VAL A 170 10.72 -12.86 -1.88
C VAL A 170 10.95 -12.34 -0.46
N PHE A 171 9.87 -12.25 0.33
CA PHE A 171 9.93 -11.89 1.74
C PHE A 171 10.81 -12.89 2.52
N LYS A 172 11.70 -12.35 3.35
CA LYS A 172 12.65 -13.12 4.16
C LYS A 172 12.22 -13.05 5.63
N PRO A 173 12.31 -14.17 6.38
CA PRO A 173 12.06 -14.15 7.81
C PRO A 173 13.09 -13.29 8.53
N VAL A 174 12.66 -12.54 9.55
CA VAL A 174 13.58 -11.88 10.49
C VAL A 174 13.94 -12.92 11.57
N ASP A 175 15.17 -13.41 11.58
CA ASP A 175 15.61 -14.55 12.42
C ASP A 175 16.53 -14.16 13.60
N ASN A 176 16.83 -12.86 13.74
CA ASN A 176 17.78 -12.30 14.69
C ASN A 176 17.16 -11.33 15.73
N LEU A 177 15.85 -11.42 16.03
CA LEU A 177 15.25 -10.60 17.09
C LEU A 177 15.77 -10.98 18.47
N MET A 178 15.97 -9.94 19.29
CA MET A 178 16.35 -9.99 20.70
C MET A 178 15.22 -9.34 21.52
N PRO A 179 15.07 -9.63 22.83
CA PRO A 179 13.96 -9.12 23.64
C PRO A 179 13.79 -7.60 23.60
N GLU A 180 14.87 -6.82 23.51
CA GLU A 180 14.85 -5.35 23.42
C GLU A 180 14.26 -4.80 22.10
N TYR A 181 14.06 -5.65 21.09
CA TYR A 181 13.40 -5.30 19.84
C TYR A 181 11.88 -5.58 19.86
N VAL A 182 11.36 -6.15 20.94
CA VAL A 182 9.93 -6.46 21.11
C VAL A 182 9.39 -5.66 22.30
N GLN A 183 8.47 -4.75 22.04
CA GLN A 183 7.75 -4.03 23.09
C GLN A 183 6.31 -4.54 23.15
N ILE A 184 5.81 -4.77 24.36
CA ILE A 184 4.42 -5.14 24.63
C ILE A 184 3.83 -4.09 25.57
N LYS A 185 2.68 -3.53 25.22
CA LYS A 185 1.93 -2.53 26.00
C LYS A 185 0.52 -3.04 26.24
N LEU A 186 0.05 -2.94 27.49
CA LEU A 186 -1.30 -3.36 27.90
C LEU A 186 -2.13 -2.13 28.26
N LYS A 187 -3.37 -2.03 27.74
CA LYS A 187 -4.31 -0.96 28.06
C LYS A 187 -5.19 -1.38 29.23
N LYS A 188 -4.84 -0.91 30.43
CA LYS A 188 -5.54 -1.18 31.70
C LYS A 188 -6.09 0.14 32.29
N GLY A 189 -7.01 0.78 31.58
CA GLY A 189 -7.44 2.18 31.85
C GLY A 189 -6.45 3.26 31.38
N GLY A 190 -5.18 2.89 31.21
CA GLY A 190 -4.15 3.61 30.46
C GLY A 190 -3.16 2.61 29.88
N TRP A 191 -2.22 3.06 29.04
CA TRP A 191 -1.16 2.18 28.52
C TRP A 191 -0.10 1.92 29.60
N VAL A 192 0.27 0.66 29.79
CA VAL A 192 1.30 0.19 30.73
C VAL A 192 2.22 -0.78 29.98
N ASP A 193 3.53 -0.57 30.06
CA ASP A 193 4.49 -1.49 29.44
C ASP A 193 4.51 -2.84 30.17
N ALA A 194 4.55 -3.93 29.39
CA ALA A 194 4.82 -5.28 29.87
C ALA A 194 6.27 -5.66 29.51
N SER A 195 6.99 -6.23 30.47
CA SER A 195 8.36 -6.71 30.28
C SER A 195 8.35 -8.07 29.60
N VAL A 196 9.01 -8.18 28.45
CA VAL A 196 9.32 -9.47 27.80
C VAL A 196 10.33 -10.20 28.69
N THR A 197 9.93 -11.35 29.24
CA THR A 197 10.76 -12.18 30.14
C THR A 197 11.55 -13.25 29.39
N GLU A 198 11.05 -13.68 28.23
CA GLU A 198 11.69 -14.65 27.34
C GLU A 198 11.27 -14.34 25.90
N LEU A 199 12.20 -14.46 24.95
CA LEU A 199 11.91 -14.44 23.52
C LEU A 199 12.57 -15.66 22.89
N LYS A 200 11.78 -16.57 22.32
CA LYS A 200 12.26 -17.82 21.73
C LYS A 200 11.97 -17.84 20.24
N TYR A 201 13.02 -17.92 19.41
CA TYR A 201 12.87 -18.19 17.98
C TYR A 201 12.47 -19.65 17.73
N ILE A 202 11.53 -19.86 16.82
CA ILE A 202 10.94 -21.17 16.49
C ILE A 202 11.27 -21.59 15.04
N GLY A 203 11.61 -20.63 14.16
CA GLY A 203 11.90 -20.85 12.74
C GLY A 203 10.98 -20.00 11.85
N GLU A 204 11.34 -19.82 10.57
CA GLU A 204 10.54 -19.07 9.58
C GLU A 204 10.07 -17.69 10.06
N GLY A 205 10.91 -16.96 10.80
CA GLY A 205 10.56 -15.63 11.33
C GLY A 205 9.58 -15.66 12.51
N THR A 206 9.21 -16.85 13.00
CA THR A 206 8.27 -17.06 14.12
C THR A 206 8.99 -17.05 15.46
N TYR A 207 8.41 -16.33 16.41
CA TYR A 207 8.85 -16.23 17.80
C TYR A 207 7.70 -16.51 18.75
N ASN A 208 8.01 -17.01 19.94
CA ASN A 208 7.13 -16.96 21.10
C ASN A 208 7.78 -16.07 22.16
N ALA A 209 7.09 -15.00 22.56
CA ALA A 209 7.51 -14.10 23.62
C ALA A 209 6.65 -14.33 24.88
N SER A 210 7.31 -14.58 26.01
CA SER A 210 6.68 -14.61 27.34
C SER A 210 6.79 -13.22 27.96
N PHE A 211 5.77 -12.74 28.68
CA PHE A 211 5.75 -11.39 29.25
C PHE A 211 5.03 -11.27 30.59
N THR A 212 5.28 -10.16 31.30
CA THR A 212 4.65 -9.82 32.59
C THR A 212 4.39 -8.31 32.69
N PRO A 213 3.28 -7.84 33.29
CA PRO A 213 2.20 -8.60 33.93
C PRO A 213 1.32 -9.35 32.91
N ALA A 214 0.53 -10.30 33.41
CA ALA A 214 -0.42 -11.02 32.58
C ALA A 214 -1.53 -10.10 32.01
N PHE A 215 -2.00 -10.48 30.83
CA PHE A 215 -3.06 -9.88 30.04
C PHE A 215 -4.41 -10.59 30.30
N ASP A 216 -5.47 -9.80 30.56
CA ASP A 216 -6.85 -10.29 30.63
C ASP A 216 -7.59 -9.95 29.33
N PHE A 217 -7.65 -10.93 28.41
CA PHE A 217 -8.40 -10.85 27.15
C PHE A 217 -9.85 -10.40 27.30
N SER A 218 -10.48 -10.51 28.48
CA SER A 218 -11.88 -10.08 28.67
C SER A 218 -12.05 -8.57 28.81
N LYS A 219 -10.97 -7.82 29.13
CA LYS A 219 -11.06 -6.41 29.57
C LYS A 219 -9.98 -5.49 29.03
N GLU A 220 -8.91 -6.04 28.44
CA GLU A 220 -7.69 -5.31 28.13
C GLU A 220 -7.39 -5.34 26.62
N ILE A 221 -6.58 -4.39 26.15
CA ILE A 221 -6.00 -4.40 24.79
C ILE A 221 -4.49 -4.58 24.93
N LEU A 222 -3.90 -5.46 24.14
CA LEU A 222 -2.45 -5.64 24.03
C LEU A 222 -1.99 -5.04 22.70
N ASN A 223 -0.95 -4.20 22.73
CA ASN A 223 -0.21 -3.76 21.55
C ASN A 223 1.17 -4.40 21.60
N ILE A 224 1.55 -5.12 20.56
CA ILE A 224 2.92 -5.58 20.33
C ILE A 224 3.53 -4.74 19.21
N THR A 225 4.68 -4.14 19.46
CA THR A 225 5.52 -3.54 18.41
C THR A 225 6.85 -4.29 18.32
N VAL A 226 7.31 -4.48 17.08
CA VAL A 226 8.59 -5.13 16.77
C VAL A 226 9.43 -4.19 15.92
N LYS A 227 10.71 -4.05 16.29
CA LYS A 227 11.72 -3.26 15.57
C LYS A 227 12.71 -4.19 14.87
N THR A 228 12.85 -4.10 13.54
CA THR A 228 13.81 -4.96 12.82
C THR A 228 15.26 -4.68 13.28
N PRO A 229 16.13 -5.69 13.47
CA PRO A 229 17.45 -5.47 14.07
C PRO A 229 18.39 -4.65 13.19
N ASP A 230 18.36 -4.83 11.88
CA ASP A 230 19.29 -4.15 10.98
C ASP A 230 18.77 -2.75 10.59
N ASP A 231 17.56 -2.69 10.02
CA ASP A 231 17.00 -1.44 9.46
C ASP A 231 16.27 -0.56 10.50
N LYS A 232 16.04 -1.07 11.72
CA LYS A 232 15.32 -0.40 12.82
C LYS A 232 13.91 0.08 12.42
N ILE A 233 13.26 -0.60 11.47
CA ILE A 233 11.88 -0.34 11.06
C ILE A 233 10.95 -0.90 12.13
N VAL A 234 9.96 -0.12 12.57
CA VAL A 234 8.95 -0.58 13.52
C VAL A 234 7.71 -1.06 12.77
N VAL A 235 7.10 -2.14 13.25
CA VAL A 235 5.78 -2.62 12.84
C VAL A 235 5.00 -3.02 14.10
N GLY A 236 3.69 -2.79 14.12
CA GLY A 236 2.85 -3.04 15.29
C GLY A 236 1.59 -3.83 14.97
N ALA A 237 1.05 -4.51 15.99
CA ALA A 237 -0.21 -5.25 15.92
C ALA A 237 -0.92 -5.20 17.28
N TYR A 238 -2.25 -5.24 17.24
CA TYR A 238 -3.11 -5.24 18.42
C TYR A 238 -3.75 -6.62 18.64
N ILE A 239 -3.83 -7.05 19.89
CA ILE A 239 -4.71 -8.15 20.34
C ILE A 239 -5.76 -7.58 21.29
N LEU A 240 -7.00 -8.05 21.09
CA LEU A 240 -8.21 -7.59 21.75
C LEU A 240 -9.24 -8.73 21.74
N ASN A 241 -10.22 -8.65 22.62
CA ASN A 241 -11.33 -9.62 22.61
C ASN A 241 -12.09 -9.57 21.27
N ARG A 242 -12.61 -10.71 20.79
CA ARG A 242 -13.54 -10.72 19.65
C ARG A 242 -14.81 -9.89 19.89
N SER A 243 -15.22 -9.69 21.15
CA SER A 243 -16.30 -8.75 21.53
C SER A 243 -15.86 -7.28 21.57
N TYR A 244 -14.55 -7.00 21.58
CA TYR A 244 -13.92 -5.67 21.51
C TYR A 244 -13.37 -5.34 20.11
N TYR A 245 -13.69 -6.14 19.06
CA TYR A 245 -13.37 -5.90 17.62
C TYR A 245 -13.78 -4.52 17.08
N VAL A 246 -14.53 -3.82 17.91
CA VAL A 246 -15.10 -2.53 17.75
C VAL A 246 -13.99 -1.47 17.78
N ASP A 247 -13.33 -1.23 18.91
CA ASP A 247 -12.55 0.01 19.11
C ASP A 247 -11.23 0.19 18.32
N ILE A 248 -10.78 -0.78 17.50
CA ILE A 248 -9.33 -0.99 17.29
C ILE A 248 -8.91 -1.43 15.88
N GLY A 249 -9.85 -1.54 14.94
CA GLY A 249 -9.47 -1.36 13.53
C GLY A 249 -9.23 0.13 13.29
N GLU A 250 -8.26 0.52 12.46
CA GLU A 250 -8.31 1.86 11.87
C GLU A 250 -9.46 1.85 10.84
N TRP A 251 -10.70 2.09 11.32
CA TRP A 251 -11.91 2.31 10.51
C TRP A 251 -11.80 3.52 9.59
N ARG A 252 -10.62 4.12 9.51
CA ARG A 252 -10.14 4.87 8.38
C ARG A 252 -10.26 4.09 7.07
N THR A 253 -9.62 2.93 6.96
CA THR A 253 -9.56 2.19 5.69
C THR A 253 -10.24 0.84 5.80
N LEU A 254 -11.28 0.62 5.00
CA LEU A 254 -11.96 -0.66 4.88
C LEU A 254 -11.49 -1.37 3.62
N TYR A 255 -10.91 -2.57 3.76
CA TYR A 255 -10.42 -3.37 2.65
C TYR A 255 -11.42 -4.47 2.28
N LEU A 256 -11.49 -4.79 0.99
CA LEU A 256 -12.28 -5.95 0.54
C LEU A 256 -11.61 -7.27 0.97
N SER A 257 -12.45 -8.18 1.43
CA SER A 257 -12.12 -9.52 1.89
C SER A 257 -13.05 -10.57 1.30
N GLN A 258 -12.69 -11.83 1.51
CA GLN A 258 -13.58 -12.96 1.40
C GLN A 258 -13.43 -13.84 2.66
N ASP A 259 -14.47 -13.89 3.48
CA ASP A 259 -14.53 -14.75 4.66
C ASP A 259 -15.15 -16.12 4.29
N PRO A 260 -14.54 -17.26 4.67
CA PRO A 260 -15.01 -18.59 4.25
C PRO A 260 -16.45 -18.90 4.68
N GLY A 261 -17.37 -18.92 3.70
CA GLY A 261 -18.77 -19.32 3.88
C GLY A 261 -19.76 -18.19 4.10
N THR A 262 -19.29 -16.96 4.37
CA THR A 262 -20.13 -15.76 4.54
C THR A 262 -20.09 -14.86 3.30
N GLY A 263 -19.03 -14.93 2.48
CA GLY A 263 -18.93 -14.27 1.19
C GLY A 263 -18.04 -13.02 1.20
N PRO A 264 -18.26 -12.06 0.29
CA PRO A 264 -17.51 -10.80 0.27
C PRO A 264 -17.87 -9.91 1.47
N VAL A 265 -16.85 -9.47 2.20
CA VAL A 265 -16.99 -8.55 3.35
C VAL A 265 -15.96 -7.43 3.24
N ILE A 266 -16.26 -6.25 3.80
CA ILE A 266 -15.28 -5.16 3.93
C ILE A 266 -14.84 -5.02 5.39
N VAL A 267 -13.54 -4.94 5.64
CA VAL A 267 -12.96 -5.04 6.99
C VAL A 267 -11.92 -3.97 7.27
N PRO A 268 -11.79 -3.48 8.52
CA PRO A 268 -10.90 -2.37 8.90
C PRO A 268 -9.44 -2.83 9.13
N TYR A 269 -8.95 -3.76 8.29
CA TYR A 269 -7.59 -4.28 8.32
C TYR A 269 -7.18 -4.80 6.94
N LYS A 270 -5.94 -4.58 6.53
CA LYS A 270 -5.44 -5.06 5.23
C LYS A 270 -5.24 -6.58 5.25
N ILE A 271 -5.55 -7.23 4.13
CA ILE A 271 -5.48 -8.69 4.00
C ILE A 271 -4.24 -9.07 3.20
N VAL A 272 -3.43 -9.95 3.80
CA VAL A 272 -2.17 -10.46 3.22
C VAL A 272 -2.42 -11.42 2.04
N LYS A 273 -3.61 -12.04 1.98
CA LYS A 273 -3.97 -13.00 0.94
C LYS A 273 -4.55 -12.32 -0.31
N GLU A 274 -3.97 -12.63 -1.47
CA GLU A 274 -4.55 -12.26 -2.76
C GLU A 274 -5.78 -13.10 -3.12
N GLY A 275 -6.73 -12.46 -3.80
CA GLY A 275 -7.92 -13.12 -4.31
C GLY A 275 -8.75 -12.22 -5.23
N HIS A 276 -9.91 -12.73 -5.62
CA HIS A 276 -10.95 -11.96 -6.27
C HIS A 276 -12.32 -12.57 -5.99
N VAL A 277 -13.35 -11.75 -6.01
CA VAL A 277 -14.74 -12.21 -5.97
C VAL A 277 -15.36 -12.00 -7.33
N THR A 278 -15.90 -13.08 -7.91
CA THR A 278 -16.53 -13.05 -9.24
C THR A 278 -18.05 -13.05 -9.10
N LYS A 279 -18.72 -12.09 -9.76
CA LYS A 279 -20.16 -12.12 -10.00
C LYS A 279 -20.42 -12.48 -11.47
N TYR A 280 -21.16 -13.56 -11.69
CA TYR A 280 -21.71 -13.94 -12.99
C TYR A 280 -23.19 -13.57 -13.04
N GLN A 281 -23.62 -12.76 -14.00
CA GLN A 281 -25.04 -12.49 -14.27
C GLN A 281 -25.28 -12.35 -15.77
N ASN A 282 -26.38 -12.95 -16.24
CA ASN A 282 -26.91 -12.76 -17.60
C ASN A 282 -27.76 -11.47 -17.69
N GLU A 283 -27.34 -10.41 -17.00
CA GLU A 283 -28.07 -9.16 -16.84
C GLU A 283 -27.18 -7.99 -17.27
N PRO A 284 -27.75 -6.86 -17.73
CA PRO A 284 -26.97 -5.69 -18.14
C PRO A 284 -26.19 -5.01 -17.00
N HIS A 285 -26.48 -5.36 -15.74
CA HIS A 285 -25.89 -4.78 -14.55
C HIS A 285 -25.46 -5.85 -13.54
N PRO A 286 -24.37 -6.61 -13.77
CA PRO A 286 -23.79 -7.47 -12.73
C PRO A 286 -23.43 -6.64 -11.49
N VAL A 287 -24.06 -6.98 -10.35
CA VAL A 287 -23.87 -6.27 -9.07
C VAL A 287 -23.08 -7.11 -8.08
N PHE A 288 -21.97 -6.54 -7.62
CA PHE A 288 -21.18 -6.99 -6.49
C PHE A 288 -21.55 -6.15 -5.25
N GLY A 289 -21.66 -6.80 -4.08
CA GLY A 289 -21.91 -6.12 -2.81
C GLY A 289 -21.08 -6.76 -1.71
N ALA A 290 -20.48 -5.94 -0.84
CA ALA A 290 -19.68 -6.38 0.30
C ALA A 290 -20.07 -5.56 1.55
N VAL A 291 -20.31 -6.24 2.67
CA VAL A 291 -20.83 -5.64 3.90
C VAL A 291 -19.77 -5.66 5.01
N SER A 292 -19.71 -4.63 5.84
CA SER A 292 -18.86 -4.59 7.02
C SER A 292 -19.49 -5.31 8.21
N PRO A 293 -18.69 -5.72 9.21
CA PRO A 293 -19.19 -5.88 10.58
C PRO A 293 -19.95 -4.63 11.05
N SER A 294 -20.80 -4.76 12.08
CA SER A 294 -21.37 -3.60 12.78
C SER A 294 -20.25 -2.66 13.25
N THR A 295 -20.40 -1.36 13.05
CA THR A 295 -19.48 -0.30 13.49
C THR A 295 -19.43 -0.22 15.03
N PRO A 296 -18.23 -0.27 15.60
CA PRO A 296 -17.47 0.97 15.83
C PRO A 296 -17.77 1.76 17.09
N PHE A 297 -17.14 2.91 17.12
CA PHE A 297 -17.65 4.13 17.71
C PHE A 297 -18.51 4.82 16.64
N ASN A 298 -18.93 6.05 16.91
CA ASN A 298 -19.44 6.95 15.89
C ASN A 298 -18.29 7.35 14.94
N ILE A 299 -18.36 7.02 13.65
CA ILE A 299 -17.30 7.30 12.67
C ILE A 299 -17.63 8.59 11.91
N THR A 300 -16.92 9.68 12.21
CA THR A 300 -17.06 10.94 11.46
C THR A 300 -16.37 10.84 10.11
N LEU A 301 -17.14 10.92 9.02
CA LEU A 301 -16.64 10.80 7.66
C LEU A 301 -15.90 12.05 7.19
N ALA A 302 -14.97 11.84 6.26
CA ALA A 302 -14.43 12.85 5.37
C ALA A 302 -15.56 13.59 4.62
N GLN A 303 -15.24 14.79 4.13
CA GLN A 303 -16.08 15.44 3.13
C GLN A 303 -16.02 14.71 1.77
N LEU A 304 -14.87 14.09 1.47
CA LEU A 304 -14.58 13.33 0.26
C LEU A 304 -14.08 11.95 0.66
N VAL A 305 -14.93 10.93 0.52
CA VAL A 305 -14.59 9.52 0.80
C VAL A 305 -14.03 8.89 -0.47
N ASN A 306 -12.82 8.33 -0.40
CA ASN A 306 -12.14 7.74 -1.54
C ASN A 306 -12.45 6.23 -1.62
N VAL A 307 -12.84 5.74 -2.78
CA VAL A 307 -13.04 4.30 -3.02
C VAL A 307 -12.13 3.86 -4.16
N THR A 308 -11.24 2.89 -3.89
CA THR A 308 -10.39 2.27 -4.91
C THR A 308 -10.88 0.85 -5.18
N ILE A 309 -11.19 0.55 -6.44
CA ILE A 309 -11.64 -0.78 -6.89
C ILE A 309 -10.66 -1.33 -7.92
N PHE A 310 -10.11 -2.52 -7.69
CA PHE A 310 -9.37 -3.27 -8.70
C PHE A 310 -10.34 -4.21 -9.43
N LEU A 311 -10.60 -3.91 -10.70
CA LEU A 311 -11.65 -4.54 -11.51
C LEU A 311 -11.06 -5.38 -12.65
N GLY A 312 -11.70 -6.50 -12.96
CA GLY A 312 -11.55 -7.21 -14.24
C GLY A 312 -12.90 -7.65 -14.79
N VAL A 313 -13.11 -7.52 -16.11
CA VAL A 313 -14.41 -7.75 -16.74
C VAL A 313 -14.29 -8.66 -17.96
N ASP A 314 -15.12 -9.71 -18.02
CA ASP A 314 -15.03 -10.75 -19.05
C ASP A 314 -16.40 -11.25 -19.54
N PRO A 315 -16.81 -11.00 -20.81
CA PRO A 315 -16.08 -10.19 -21.80
C PRO A 315 -16.12 -8.68 -21.45
N ASN A 316 -15.01 -7.99 -21.69
CA ASN A 316 -14.94 -6.52 -21.58
C ASN A 316 -15.64 -5.76 -22.74
N LYS A 317 -16.12 -6.49 -23.77
CA LYS A 317 -16.82 -5.91 -24.91
C LYS A 317 -18.20 -5.39 -24.48
N ASN A 318 -18.62 -4.27 -25.06
CA ASN A 318 -19.89 -3.57 -24.80
C ASN A 318 -20.05 -2.96 -23.40
N VAL A 319 -19.06 -3.09 -22.51
CA VAL A 319 -19.05 -2.41 -21.21
C VAL A 319 -18.99 -0.89 -21.44
N ARG A 320 -19.82 -0.14 -20.70
CA ARG A 320 -19.96 1.31 -20.84
C ARG A 320 -19.49 2.05 -19.59
N THR A 321 -20.01 1.68 -18.42
CA THR A 321 -19.71 2.35 -17.15
C THR A 321 -19.38 1.36 -16.05
N VAL A 322 -18.57 1.82 -15.09
CA VAL A 322 -18.39 1.20 -13.77
C VAL A 322 -18.95 2.20 -12.76
N TRP A 323 -19.74 1.73 -11.79
CA TRP A 323 -20.21 2.59 -10.71
C TRP A 323 -20.05 1.94 -9.35
N VAL A 324 -19.83 2.80 -8.36
CA VAL A 324 -19.82 2.44 -6.95
C VAL A 324 -20.90 3.19 -6.20
N GLU A 325 -21.44 2.55 -5.18
CA GLU A 325 -22.39 3.14 -4.26
C GLU A 325 -22.02 2.69 -2.85
N LEU A 326 -21.95 3.65 -1.92
CA LEU A 326 -21.67 3.39 -0.52
C LEU A 326 -22.91 3.70 0.30
N ASN A 327 -23.38 2.71 1.05
CA ASN A 327 -24.54 2.81 1.92
C ASN A 327 -24.15 2.46 3.36
N ILE A 328 -24.96 2.91 4.32
CA ILE A 328 -24.97 2.38 5.68
C ILE A 328 -26.36 1.82 6.00
N THR A 329 -26.42 0.75 6.80
CA THR A 329 -27.64 0.27 7.43
C THR A 329 -27.57 0.57 8.92
N TYR A 330 -28.51 1.35 9.44
CA TYR A 330 -28.62 1.71 10.85
C TYR A 330 -30.08 1.59 11.31
N ASN A 331 -30.32 0.91 12.45
CA ASN A 331 -31.65 0.61 12.97
C ASN A 331 -32.63 0.03 11.92
N GLY A 332 -32.12 -0.81 11.00
CA GLY A 332 -32.89 -1.43 9.92
C GLY A 332 -33.24 -0.50 8.74
N MET A 333 -32.81 0.76 8.75
CA MET A 333 -32.95 1.70 7.64
C MET A 333 -31.63 1.83 6.87
N ASN A 334 -31.73 1.95 5.54
CA ASN A 334 -30.57 2.17 4.67
C ASN A 334 -30.43 3.66 4.31
N TYR A 335 -29.20 4.16 4.37
CA TYR A 335 -28.84 5.55 4.05
C TYR A 335 -27.67 5.56 3.07
N THR A 336 -27.80 6.29 1.96
CA THR A 336 -26.78 6.38 0.92
C THR A 336 -25.80 7.51 1.22
N ILE A 337 -24.52 7.19 1.35
CA ILE A 337 -23.42 8.17 1.46
C ILE A 337 -23.17 8.82 0.09
N GLY A 338 -23.21 8.03 -0.99
CA GLY A 338 -23.08 8.54 -2.35
C GLY A 338 -23.03 7.43 -3.41
N LYS A 339 -23.25 7.84 -4.66
CA LYS A 339 -23.16 7.00 -5.86
C LYS A 339 -22.39 7.77 -6.94
N VAL A 340 -21.35 7.17 -7.51
CA VAL A 340 -20.53 7.77 -8.57
C VAL A 340 -20.21 6.73 -9.65
N SER A 341 -20.17 7.19 -10.91
CA SER A 341 -19.85 6.36 -12.07
C SER A 341 -18.69 6.95 -12.88
N HIS A 342 -17.94 6.07 -13.53
CA HIS A 342 -16.92 6.39 -14.52
C HIS A 342 -17.17 5.58 -15.80
N SER A 343 -16.68 6.09 -16.94
CA SER A 343 -16.56 5.30 -18.16
C SER A 343 -15.64 4.11 -17.92
N TYR A 344 -15.93 2.97 -18.54
CA TYR A 344 -15.05 1.82 -18.49
C TYR A 344 -13.90 1.98 -19.49
N GLU A 345 -12.67 2.06 -18.99
CA GLU A 345 -11.45 2.27 -19.79
C GLU A 345 -10.58 1.00 -19.92
N GLY A 346 -10.97 -0.09 -19.23
CA GLY A 346 -10.27 -1.38 -19.23
C GLY A 346 -10.16 -2.02 -17.86
N ASP A 347 -9.55 -3.20 -17.78
CA ASP A 347 -9.23 -3.86 -16.51
C ASP A 347 -8.12 -3.08 -15.77
N GLY A 348 -8.26 -2.90 -14.46
CA GLY A 348 -7.31 -2.10 -13.69
C GLY A 348 -7.89 -1.49 -12.40
N ALA A 349 -7.20 -0.47 -11.89
CA ALA A 349 -7.59 0.26 -10.69
C ALA A 349 -8.46 1.47 -11.04
N TYR A 350 -9.69 1.49 -10.54
CA TYR A 350 -10.61 2.63 -10.61
C TYR A 350 -10.62 3.36 -9.27
N LYS A 351 -10.54 4.69 -9.30
CA LYS A 351 -10.68 5.55 -8.11
C LYS A 351 -11.94 6.39 -8.24
N PHE A 352 -12.79 6.35 -7.22
CA PHE A 352 -14.03 7.12 -7.12
C PHE A 352 -13.96 8.02 -5.89
N ILE A 353 -14.53 9.22 -5.98
CA ILE A 353 -14.58 10.19 -4.88
C ILE A 353 -16.04 10.48 -4.56
N LEU A 354 -16.49 10.09 -3.37
CA LEU A 354 -17.86 10.29 -2.89
C LEU A 354 -17.93 11.56 -2.03
N ASN A 355 -18.69 12.56 -2.46
CA ASN A 355 -18.88 13.80 -1.70
C ASN A 355 -20.04 13.66 -0.70
N THR A 356 -19.71 13.63 0.59
CA THR A 356 -20.67 13.41 1.69
C THR A 356 -21.53 14.64 1.99
N SER A 357 -21.16 15.83 1.48
CA SER A 357 -21.89 17.10 1.71
C SER A 357 -23.30 17.13 1.12
N ASN A 358 -23.59 16.26 0.15
CA ASN A 358 -24.83 16.27 -0.63
C ASN A 358 -25.89 15.27 -0.12
N VAL A 359 -25.68 14.66 1.04
CA VAL A 359 -26.58 13.64 1.58
C VAL A 359 -27.79 14.29 2.26
N ILE A 360 -28.96 14.13 1.66
CA ILE A 360 -30.22 14.75 2.08
C ILE A 360 -30.92 13.93 3.19
N ASN A 361 -30.75 12.60 3.16
CA ASN A 361 -31.40 11.67 4.10
C ASN A 361 -30.33 10.96 4.93
N TRP A 362 -30.10 11.42 6.16
CA TRP A 362 -29.14 10.84 7.11
C TRP A 362 -29.80 10.64 8.49
N PRO A 363 -29.32 9.73 9.35
CA PRO A 363 -29.86 9.58 10.71
C PRO A 363 -29.84 10.90 11.50
N THR A 364 -31.00 11.30 12.03
CA THR A 364 -31.15 12.53 12.83
C THR A 364 -30.19 12.52 14.02
N GLY A 365 -29.45 13.62 14.21
CA GLY A 365 -28.47 13.76 15.29
C GLY A 365 -27.08 13.22 14.98
N TYR A 366 -26.86 12.59 13.82
CA TYR A 366 -25.56 12.05 13.41
C TYR A 366 -24.87 12.92 12.34
N ILE A 367 -24.84 14.23 12.60
CA ILE A 367 -24.06 15.21 11.85
C ILE A 367 -23.26 16.02 12.87
N ASP A 368 -21.93 15.98 12.77
CA ASP A 368 -21.02 16.69 13.67
C ASP A 368 -20.21 17.72 12.87
N ASN A 369 -20.29 18.99 13.26
CA ASN A 369 -19.63 20.12 12.58
C ASN A 369 -19.83 20.15 11.04
N GLY A 370 -21.02 19.73 10.57
CA GLY A 370 -21.36 19.65 9.14
C GLY A 370 -20.82 18.41 8.41
N ARG A 371 -20.14 17.49 9.09
CA ARG A 371 -19.72 16.19 8.56
C ARG A 371 -20.70 15.10 8.97
N LEU A 372 -20.91 14.12 8.08
CA LEU A 372 -21.72 12.96 8.39
C LEU A 372 -21.01 12.07 9.42
N VAL A 373 -21.78 11.56 10.37
CA VAL A 373 -21.32 10.57 11.34
C VAL A 373 -22.02 9.26 11.04
N VAL A 374 -21.28 8.17 10.79
CA VAL A 374 -21.86 6.81 10.77
C VAL A 374 -22.11 6.41 12.22
N PRO A 375 -23.37 6.13 12.62
CA PRO A 375 -23.69 5.75 14.00
C PRO A 375 -22.97 4.48 14.45
N TYR A 376 -22.77 4.35 15.76
CA TYR A 376 -22.54 3.06 16.42
C TYR A 376 -23.55 1.99 15.97
N ASN A 377 -23.07 0.75 15.81
CA ASN A 377 -23.82 -0.43 15.40
C ASN A 377 -24.54 -0.31 14.04
N SER A 378 -23.95 0.44 13.12
CA SER A 378 -24.33 0.46 11.70
C SER A 378 -23.50 -0.55 10.91
N THR A 379 -23.99 -1.10 9.79
CA THR A 379 -23.11 -1.79 8.82
C THR A 379 -22.90 -0.90 7.60
N ILE A 380 -21.70 -0.95 7.01
CA ILE A 380 -21.36 -0.25 5.77
C ILE A 380 -21.47 -1.26 4.62
N LEU A 381 -22.14 -0.89 3.53
CA LEU A 381 -22.30 -1.68 2.32
C LEU A 381 -21.61 -0.98 1.15
N LEU A 382 -20.58 -1.61 0.62
CA LEU A 382 -19.99 -1.26 -0.67
C LEU A 382 -20.69 -2.02 -1.78
N THR A 383 -21.32 -1.31 -2.70
CA THR A 383 -21.85 -1.87 -3.94
C THR A 383 -20.96 -1.43 -5.11
N VAL A 384 -20.55 -2.38 -5.94
CA VAL A 384 -19.83 -2.15 -7.20
C VAL A 384 -20.63 -2.80 -8.32
N ALA A 385 -20.85 -2.11 -9.42
CA ALA A 385 -21.48 -2.72 -10.59
C ALA A 385 -20.92 -2.16 -11.90
N VAL A 386 -21.17 -2.91 -12.97
CA VAL A 386 -20.73 -2.62 -14.33
C VAL A 386 -21.95 -2.57 -15.24
N GLU A 387 -22.02 -1.62 -16.16
CA GLU A 387 -23.11 -1.46 -17.12
C GLU A 387 -22.68 -1.95 -18.51
N TYR A 388 -23.43 -2.90 -19.07
CA TYR A 388 -23.29 -3.34 -20.45
C TYR A 388 -24.31 -2.64 -21.35
N SER A 389 -23.82 -2.08 -22.46
CA SER A 389 -24.68 -1.47 -23.47
C SER A 389 -25.50 -2.48 -24.30
N ASN A 390 -24.94 -3.67 -24.54
CA ASN A 390 -25.56 -4.73 -25.35
C ASN A 390 -25.02 -6.11 -24.95
N PRO A 391 -25.77 -7.21 -25.17
CA PRO A 391 -25.26 -8.58 -25.08
C PRO A 391 -24.05 -8.86 -26.00
N PRO A 392 -23.20 -9.84 -25.68
CA PRO A 392 -23.25 -10.70 -24.50
C PRO A 392 -22.90 -9.92 -23.23
N TYR A 393 -23.63 -10.20 -22.15
CA TYR A 393 -23.26 -9.77 -20.80
C TYR A 393 -22.13 -10.66 -20.26
N GLY A 394 -21.46 -10.21 -19.21
CA GLY A 394 -20.26 -10.86 -18.70
C GLY A 394 -20.14 -10.94 -17.19
N SER A 395 -19.03 -11.53 -16.78
CA SER A 395 -18.61 -11.63 -15.40
C SER A 395 -17.83 -10.40 -14.96
N VAL A 396 -17.99 -10.02 -13.69
CA VAL A 396 -17.22 -8.96 -13.04
C VAL A 396 -16.41 -9.58 -11.92
N LYS A 397 -15.10 -9.31 -11.90
CA LYS A 397 -14.15 -9.72 -10.87
C LYS A 397 -13.70 -8.48 -10.12
N VAL A 398 -13.86 -8.48 -8.80
CA VAL A 398 -13.26 -7.47 -7.92
C VAL A 398 -12.11 -8.12 -7.17
N TYR A 399 -10.88 -7.65 -7.44
CA TYR A 399 -9.65 -8.19 -6.84
C TYR A 399 -9.40 -7.59 -5.46
N PHE A 400 -8.75 -8.37 -4.59
CA PHE A 400 -8.29 -7.94 -3.27
C PHE A 400 -6.93 -8.56 -2.94
N GLY A 401 -6.18 -7.95 -2.01
CA GLY A 401 -4.87 -8.41 -1.54
C GLY A 401 -3.82 -7.29 -1.50
N PRO A 402 -2.55 -7.62 -1.19
CA PRO A 402 -1.49 -6.63 -1.00
C PRO A 402 -1.21 -5.72 -2.21
N ASP A 403 -1.14 -6.31 -3.42
CA ASP A 403 -0.84 -5.59 -4.67
C ASP A 403 -2.09 -5.00 -5.35
N LYS A 404 -3.28 -5.48 -4.98
CA LYS A 404 -4.58 -5.03 -5.49
C LYS A 404 -5.54 -4.67 -4.35
N PRO A 405 -5.20 -3.68 -3.50
CA PRO A 405 -6.00 -3.33 -2.34
C PRO A 405 -7.27 -2.57 -2.74
N THR A 406 -8.32 -3.31 -3.13
CA THR A 406 -9.67 -2.74 -3.19
C THR A 406 -10.08 -2.31 -1.78
N GLY A 407 -10.51 -1.06 -1.63
CA GLY A 407 -10.87 -0.51 -0.33
C GLY A 407 -11.45 0.90 -0.36
N ILE A 408 -11.86 1.36 0.81
CA ILE A 408 -12.55 2.63 1.07
C ILE A 408 -11.76 3.39 2.14
N ASP A 409 -11.30 4.60 1.86
CA ASP A 409 -10.73 5.52 2.86
C ASP A 409 -11.79 6.55 3.27
N LEU A 410 -12.16 6.51 4.54
CA LEU A 410 -13.28 7.23 5.14
C LEU A 410 -12.90 8.61 5.71
N PHE A 411 -11.62 9.04 5.72
CA PHE A 411 -11.12 10.23 6.45
C PHE A 411 -10.29 11.22 5.62
#